data_AF-A0A3D3UFK8-F1
#
_entry.id   AF-A0A3D3UFK8-F1
#
_cell.length_a   1.000
_cell.length_b   1.000
_cell.length_c   1.000
_cell.angle_alpha   90.00
_cell.angle_beta   90.00
_cell.angle_gamma   90.00
#
_symmetry.space_group_name_H-M   'P 1'
#
loop_
_entity.id
_entity.type
_entity.pdbx_description
1 polymer ?
#
loop_
_entity_poly.entity_id
_entity_poly.type
_entity_poly.pdbx_seq_one_letter_code
_entity_poly.pdbx_strand_id
1 'polypeptide(L)'
;MADTLIQKEQQNGAANGQRNLLEKLRTLFRPRNESLRQSIEVVIEEHLEDSTDFTPAERQMLLNVIAVGDRRVEDVMVPRADIIAVEIGTSLEELVATFNQAAHSRLPIYRDTLDEPVGMVHIKDLVRRWFNVEEDAQRKFSLAAIQRDILFVPPSMPVVDLLLKMRDTRAHMALVIDEYG
;
A
#
# COMPACT_ATOMS: atom_id res chain seq x y z
N MET A 1 40.90 -4.70 -65.50
CA MET A 1 39.44 -4.54 -65.46
C MET A 1 38.85 -5.41 -64.35
N ALA A 2 39.25 -5.19 -63.10
CA ALA A 2 38.75 -5.96 -61.94
C ALA A 2 38.64 -5.12 -60.66
N ASP A 3 38.77 -3.79 -60.74
CA ASP A 3 38.80 -2.88 -59.57
C ASP A 3 37.56 -1.99 -59.43
N THR A 4 36.51 -2.19 -60.24
CA THR A 4 35.32 -1.31 -60.22
C THR A 4 34.11 -1.94 -59.52
N LEU A 5 34.22 -3.15 -58.97
CA LEU A 5 33.08 -3.85 -58.35
C LEU A 5 33.13 -3.94 -56.82
N ILE A 6 34.21 -3.52 -56.16
CA ILE A 6 34.33 -3.61 -54.68
C ILE A 6 33.98 -2.27 -53.97
N GLN A 7 33.91 -1.15 -54.69
CA GLN A 7 33.64 0.16 -54.08
C GLN A 7 32.16 0.51 -53.87
N LYS A 8 31.20 -0.35 -54.27
CA LYS A 8 29.76 -0.01 -54.18
C LYS A 8 29.01 -0.54 -52.95
N GLU A 9 29.64 -1.34 -52.09
CA GLU A 9 28.98 -1.89 -50.89
C GLU A 9 29.33 -1.18 -49.57
N GLN A 10 30.34 -0.31 -49.52
CA GLN A 10 30.76 0.32 -48.26
C GLN A 10 30.15 1.71 -47.96
N GLN A 11 29.31 2.27 -48.83
CA GLN A 11 28.67 3.58 -48.58
C GLN A 11 27.23 3.52 -48.05
N ASN A 12 26.60 2.35 -47.91
CA ASN A 12 25.19 2.24 -47.50
C ASN A 12 24.92 1.93 -46.02
N GLY A 13 25.96 1.73 -45.19
CA GLY A 13 25.78 1.33 -43.78
C GLY A 13 25.54 2.48 -42.79
N ALA A 14 26.14 3.65 -43.00
CA ALA A 14 26.11 4.74 -42.02
C ALA A 14 24.80 5.54 -42.01
N ALA A 15 24.09 5.60 -43.15
CA ALA A 15 22.84 6.35 -43.28
C ALA A 15 21.62 5.63 -42.67
N ASN A 16 21.72 4.33 -42.39
CA ASN A 16 20.61 3.52 -41.90
C ASN A 16 20.51 3.48 -40.37
N GLY A 17 21.65 3.58 -39.65
CA GLY A 17 21.66 3.61 -38.18
C GLY A 17 21.08 4.89 -37.60
N GLN A 18 21.36 6.04 -38.22
CA GLN A 18 20.82 7.33 -37.79
C GLN A 18 19.33 7.49 -38.11
N ARG A 19 18.86 6.89 -39.22
CA ARG A 19 17.43 6.85 -39.56
C ARG A 19 16.63 5.99 -38.58
N ASN A 20 17.17 4.84 -38.16
CA ASN A 20 16.53 4.00 -37.14
C ASN A 20 16.47 4.67 -35.75
N LEU A 21 17.51 5.41 -35.35
CA LEU A 21 17.51 6.15 -34.08
C LEU A 21 16.53 7.33 -34.10
N LEU A 22 16.44 8.07 -35.21
CA LEU A 22 15.50 9.18 -35.36
C LEU A 22 14.05 8.70 -35.53
N GLU A 23 13.82 7.56 -36.18
CA GLU A 23 12.49 6.92 -36.20
C GLU A 23 12.07 6.42 -34.82
N LYS A 24 13.00 5.85 -34.03
CA LYS A 24 12.75 5.46 -32.63
C LYS A 24 12.50 6.67 -31.71
N LEU A 25 13.20 7.79 -31.93
CA LEU A 25 12.94 9.04 -31.21
C LEU A 25 11.57 9.64 -31.59
N ARG A 26 11.13 9.46 -32.84
CA ARG A 26 9.80 9.88 -33.32
C ARG A 26 8.67 8.96 -32.86
N THR A 27 8.92 7.68 -32.60
CA THR A 27 7.95 6.82 -31.92
C THR A 27 7.79 7.19 -30.45
N LEU A 28 8.85 7.68 -29.81
CA LEU A 28 8.79 8.26 -28.46
C LEU A 28 7.95 9.54 -28.39
N PHE A 29 7.97 10.34 -29.46
CA PHE A 29 7.21 11.60 -29.59
C PHE A 29 5.87 11.44 -30.33
N ARG A 30 5.36 10.21 -30.48
CA ARG A 30 4.03 9.99 -31.06
C ARG A 30 2.98 10.44 -30.05
N PRO A 31 2.09 11.40 -30.37
CA PRO A 31 0.99 11.75 -29.50
C PRO A 31 -0.02 10.60 -29.58
N ARG A 32 0.12 9.65 -28.67
CA ARG A 32 -0.79 8.52 -28.51
C ARG A 32 -1.30 8.60 -27.08
N ASN A 33 -2.62 8.48 -26.93
CA ASN A 33 -3.35 8.57 -25.67
C ASN A 33 -3.07 7.38 -24.72
N GLU A 34 -1.83 6.90 -24.66
CA GLU A 34 -1.38 5.92 -23.67
C GLU A 34 -0.91 6.71 -22.45
N SER A 35 -1.37 6.29 -21.26
CA SER A 35 -0.98 6.98 -20.04
C SER A 35 0.53 6.77 -19.84
N LEU A 36 1.26 7.80 -19.40
CA LEU A 36 2.70 7.70 -19.09
C LEU A 36 3.03 6.49 -18.19
N ARG A 37 2.06 6.02 -17.39
CA ARG A 37 2.14 4.81 -16.57
C ARG A 37 2.32 3.55 -17.42
N GLN A 38 1.52 3.35 -18.48
CA GLN A 38 1.64 2.20 -19.38
C GLN A 38 2.99 2.19 -20.09
N SER A 39 3.48 3.37 -20.50
CA SER A 39 4.81 3.47 -21.10
C SER A 39 5.93 3.08 -20.13
N ILE A 40 5.82 3.46 -18.85
CA ILE A 40 6.80 3.07 -17.82
C ILE A 40 6.73 1.57 -17.54
N GLU A 41 5.54 0.99 -17.48
CA GLU A 41 5.34 -0.45 -17.26
C GLU A 41 5.95 -1.27 -18.40
N VAL A 42 5.65 -0.92 -19.66
CA VAL A 42 6.25 -1.55 -20.85
C VAL A 42 7.77 -1.40 -20.86
N VAL A 43 8.32 -0.25 -20.48
CA VAL A 43 9.79 -0.07 -20.41
C VAL A 43 10.39 -0.96 -19.33
N ILE A 44 9.76 -1.06 -18.16
CA ILE A 44 10.20 -1.97 -17.10
C ILE A 44 10.17 -3.40 -17.65
N GLU A 45 9.06 -3.82 -18.26
CA GLU A 45 8.81 -5.15 -18.85
C GLU A 45 9.78 -5.52 -19.98
N GLU A 46 9.97 -4.65 -20.97
CA GLU A 46 10.89 -4.85 -22.10
C GLU A 46 12.36 -4.96 -21.63
N HIS A 47 12.72 -4.30 -20.53
CA HIS A 47 14.06 -4.42 -19.95
C HIS A 47 14.17 -5.57 -18.93
N LEU A 48 13.11 -6.35 -18.65
CA LEU A 48 13.16 -7.50 -17.72
C LEU A 48 13.94 -8.70 -18.26
N GLU A 49 14.02 -8.85 -19.59
CA GLU A 49 14.63 -10.04 -20.21
C GLU A 49 16.16 -9.91 -20.35
N ASP A 50 16.70 -8.68 -20.48
CA ASP A 50 18.12 -8.45 -20.81
C ASP A 50 18.90 -7.55 -19.82
N SER A 51 18.27 -6.96 -18.79
CA SER A 51 18.98 -6.03 -17.86
C SER A 51 19.47 -6.70 -16.57
N THR A 52 20.77 -6.57 -16.31
CA THR A 52 21.41 -6.89 -15.02
C THR A 52 21.22 -5.81 -13.96
N ASP A 53 20.55 -4.71 -14.31
CA ASP A 53 20.55 -3.46 -13.53
C ASP A 53 19.62 -3.51 -12.31
N PHE A 54 18.65 -4.41 -12.31
CA PHE A 54 17.74 -4.63 -11.18
C PHE A 54 17.69 -6.11 -10.82
N THR A 55 17.69 -6.40 -9.52
CA THR A 55 17.38 -7.73 -9.00
C THR A 55 15.90 -8.09 -9.23
N PRO A 56 15.54 -9.38 -9.26
CA PRO A 56 14.13 -9.79 -9.34
C PRO A 56 13.23 -9.15 -8.27
N ALA A 57 13.75 -8.92 -7.06
CA ALA A 57 13.00 -8.30 -5.98
C ALA A 57 12.73 -6.81 -6.23
N GLU A 58 13.73 -6.06 -6.71
CA GLU A 58 13.56 -4.64 -7.05
C GLU A 58 12.56 -4.45 -8.20
N ARG A 59 12.56 -5.34 -9.19
CA ARG A 59 11.59 -5.32 -10.30
C ARG A 59 10.17 -5.52 -9.80
N GLN A 60 9.95 -6.51 -8.92
CA GLN A 60 8.65 -6.73 -8.30
C GLN A 60 8.19 -5.53 -7.46
N MET A 61 9.10 -4.88 -6.73
CA MET A 61 8.77 -3.68 -5.97
C MET A 61 8.31 -2.53 -6.88
N LEU A 62 9.00 -2.29 -8.00
CA LEU A 62 8.63 -1.24 -8.96
C LEU A 62 7.24 -1.47 -9.55
N LEU A 63 6.94 -2.69 -9.98
CA LEU A 63 5.62 -3.06 -10.48
C LEU A 63 4.53 -2.87 -9.41
N ASN A 64 4.80 -3.28 -8.17
CA ASN A 64 3.86 -3.09 -7.07
C ASN A 64 3.58 -1.61 -6.78
N VAL A 65 4.59 -0.73 -6.87
CA VAL A 65 4.42 0.72 -6.68
C VAL A 65 3.50 1.32 -7.75
N ILE A 66 3.69 0.92 -9.01
CA ILE A 66 2.82 1.37 -10.11
C ILE A 66 1.38 0.89 -9.87
N ALA A 67 1.21 -0.40 -9.55
CA ALA A 67 -0.10 -1.00 -9.29
C ALA A 67 -0.84 -0.40 -8.09
N VAL A 68 -0.12 0.03 -7.04
CA VAL A 68 -0.73 0.71 -5.87
C VAL A 68 -1.26 2.10 -6.24
N GLY A 69 -0.67 2.76 -7.25
CA GLY A 69 -1.05 4.10 -7.66
C GLY A 69 -2.51 4.24 -8.11
N ASP A 70 -3.12 3.15 -8.59
CA ASP A 70 -4.51 3.14 -9.08
C ASP A 70 -5.50 2.53 -8.07
N ARG A 71 -5.03 2.04 -6.93
CA ARG A 71 -5.88 1.43 -5.89
C ARG A 71 -6.52 2.46 -4.97
N ARG A 72 -7.75 2.19 -4.58
CA ARG A 72 -8.52 2.88 -3.55
C ARG A 72 -8.49 2.11 -2.24
N VAL A 73 -8.86 2.78 -1.15
CA VAL A 73 -8.94 2.17 0.18
C VAL A 73 -9.87 0.96 0.18
N GLU A 74 -11.00 1.04 -0.53
CA GLU A 74 -11.94 -0.08 -0.68
C GLU A 74 -11.33 -1.34 -1.32
N ASP A 75 -10.30 -1.19 -2.18
CA ASP A 75 -9.65 -2.32 -2.86
C ASP A 75 -8.70 -3.10 -1.94
N VAL A 76 -8.33 -2.53 -0.78
CA VAL A 76 -7.31 -3.07 0.12
C VAL A 76 -7.78 -3.20 1.58
N MET A 77 -8.98 -2.72 1.90
CA MET A 77 -9.52 -2.77 3.26
C MET A 77 -9.91 -4.19 3.67
N VAL A 78 -9.97 -4.41 4.99
CA VAL A 78 -10.58 -5.62 5.55
C VAL A 78 -12.10 -5.47 5.49
N PRO A 79 -12.84 -6.42 4.87
CA PRO A 79 -14.29 -6.37 4.83
C PRO A 79 -14.90 -6.33 6.22
N ARG A 80 -16.03 -5.63 6.37
CA ARG A 80 -16.73 -5.46 7.66
C ARG A 80 -16.99 -6.78 8.40
N ALA A 81 -17.38 -7.83 7.67
CA ALA A 81 -17.69 -9.14 8.23
C ALA A 81 -16.47 -9.83 8.88
N ASP A 82 -15.26 -9.44 8.45
CA ASP A 82 -14.00 -10.02 8.91
C ASP A 82 -13.33 -9.16 9.99
N ILE A 83 -13.96 -8.05 10.41
CA ILE A 83 -13.42 -7.17 11.45
C ILE A 83 -13.53 -7.87 12.80
N ILE A 84 -12.37 -8.10 13.43
CA ILE A 84 -12.28 -8.48 14.84
C ILE A 84 -12.17 -7.20 15.66
N ALA A 85 -13.19 -6.93 16.48
CA ALA A 85 -13.28 -5.75 17.33
C ALA A 85 -13.75 -6.13 18.75
N VAL A 86 -13.66 -5.19 19.68
CA VAL A 86 -14.07 -5.37 21.08
C VAL A 86 -15.05 -4.28 21.50
N GLU A 87 -15.97 -4.62 22.39
CA GLU A 87 -16.92 -3.67 22.97
C GLU A 87 -16.22 -2.82 24.04
N ILE A 88 -16.62 -1.57 24.24
CA ILE A 88 -16.04 -0.67 25.25
C ILE A 88 -16.19 -1.21 26.69
N GLY A 89 -17.20 -2.06 26.92
CA GLY A 89 -17.45 -2.74 28.20
C GLY A 89 -16.65 -4.04 28.40
N THR A 90 -15.90 -4.51 27.40
CA THR A 90 -15.19 -5.80 27.46
C THR A 90 -14.23 -5.86 28.64
N SER A 91 -14.27 -6.96 29.38
CA SER A 91 -13.42 -7.19 30.55
C SER A 91 -11.95 -7.39 30.14
N LEU A 92 -11.04 -7.28 31.11
CA LEU A 92 -9.62 -7.48 30.87
C LEU A 92 -9.30 -8.89 30.35
N GLU A 93 -9.95 -9.90 30.93
CA GLU A 93 -9.75 -11.32 30.59
C GLU A 93 -10.22 -11.61 29.16
N GLU A 94 -11.42 -11.14 28.80
CA GLU A 94 -11.96 -11.27 27.44
C GLU A 94 -11.08 -10.55 26.43
N LEU A 95 -10.63 -9.32 26.74
CA LEU A 95 -9.75 -8.57 25.85
C LEU A 95 -8.43 -9.31 25.57
N VAL A 96 -7.81 -9.90 26.60
CA VAL A 96 -6.61 -10.74 26.45
C VAL A 96 -6.92 -11.96 25.58
N ALA A 97 -8.06 -12.61 25.80
CA ALA A 97 -8.49 -13.75 25.00
C ALA A 97 -8.69 -13.37 23.53
N THR A 98 -9.33 -12.23 23.25
CA THR A 98 -9.53 -11.72 21.88
C THR A 98 -8.20 -11.41 21.20
N PHE A 99 -7.25 -10.77 21.89
CA PHE A 99 -5.92 -10.51 21.33
C PHE A 99 -5.16 -11.80 20.99
N ASN A 100 -5.25 -12.81 21.85
CA ASN A 100 -4.61 -14.10 21.62
C ASN A 100 -5.24 -14.87 20.44
N GLN A 101 -6.56 -14.77 20.26
CA GLN A 101 -7.28 -15.43 19.16
C GLN A 101 -7.04 -14.71 17.82
N ALA A 102 -7.08 -13.38 17.82
CA ALA A 102 -6.97 -12.56 16.61
C ALA A 102 -5.55 -12.50 16.03
N ALA A 103 -4.52 -12.71 16.86
CA ALA A 103 -3.11 -12.50 16.51
C ALA A 103 -2.82 -11.11 15.90
N HIS A 104 -3.62 -10.10 16.29
CA HIS A 104 -3.48 -8.71 15.84
C HIS A 104 -2.86 -7.84 16.93
N SER A 105 -2.12 -6.80 16.54
CA SER A 105 -1.54 -5.84 17.51
C SER A 105 -2.51 -4.75 17.96
N ARG A 106 -3.58 -4.53 17.20
CA ARG A 106 -4.60 -3.49 17.41
C ARG A 106 -5.97 -4.04 17.11
N LEU A 107 -6.97 -3.63 17.89
CA LEU A 107 -8.37 -3.98 17.68
C LEU A 107 -9.21 -2.68 17.73
N PRO A 108 -10.19 -2.50 16.83
CA PRO A 108 -11.19 -1.44 16.96
C PRO A 108 -12.01 -1.64 18.25
N ILE A 109 -12.41 -0.52 18.85
CA ILE A 109 -13.33 -0.49 19.99
C ILE A 109 -14.64 0.10 19.51
N TYR A 110 -15.74 -0.60 19.75
CA TYR A 110 -17.10 -0.12 19.49
C TYR A 110 -17.91 -0.03 20.78
N ARG A 111 -19.05 0.67 20.74
CA ARG A 111 -19.97 0.74 21.89
C ARG A 111 -21.06 -0.32 21.80
N ASP A 112 -22.01 -0.15 20.89
CA ASP A 112 -23.17 -1.03 20.77
C ASP A 112 -23.09 -1.88 19.49
N THR A 113 -22.77 -1.25 18.36
CA THR A 113 -22.53 -1.91 17.08
C THR A 113 -21.23 -1.43 16.45
N LEU A 114 -20.76 -2.14 15.42
CA LEU A 114 -19.59 -1.72 14.64
C LEU A 114 -19.79 -0.38 13.90
N ASP A 115 -21.04 0.12 13.80
CA ASP A 115 -21.38 1.45 13.26
C ASP A 115 -21.07 2.58 14.26
N GLU A 116 -20.80 2.23 15.51
CA GLU A 116 -20.44 3.18 16.57
C GLU A 116 -18.99 2.96 17.06
N PRO A 117 -17.98 3.20 16.19
CA PRO A 117 -16.58 3.10 16.57
C PRO A 117 -16.20 4.23 17.51
N VAL A 118 -15.64 3.87 18.66
CA VAL A 118 -15.19 4.84 19.67
C VAL A 118 -13.68 5.08 19.54
N GLY A 119 -12.92 4.09 19.08
CA GLY A 119 -11.48 4.20 18.91
C GLY A 119 -10.82 2.85 18.64
N MET A 120 -9.60 2.67 19.13
CA MET A 120 -8.88 1.40 19.07
C MET A 120 -8.06 1.14 20.33
N VAL A 121 -7.74 -0.12 20.58
CA VAL A 121 -6.82 -0.55 21.64
C VAL A 121 -5.59 -1.18 21.02
N HIS A 122 -4.41 -0.86 21.58
CA HIS A 122 -3.16 -1.51 21.21
C HIS A 122 -2.72 -2.46 22.33
N ILE A 123 -2.24 -3.65 21.94
CA ILE A 123 -1.69 -4.65 22.88
C ILE A 123 -0.60 -4.10 23.82
N LYS A 124 0.19 -3.10 23.39
CA LYS A 124 1.23 -2.49 24.23
C LYS A 124 0.63 -1.72 25.42
N ASP A 125 -0.55 -1.13 25.27
CA ASP A 125 -1.20 -0.40 26.37
C ASP A 125 -1.82 -1.36 27.37
N LEU A 126 -2.35 -2.48 26.89
CA LEU A 126 -2.79 -3.58 27.72
C LEU A 126 -1.65 -4.11 28.59
N VAL A 127 -0.49 -4.38 27.98
CA VAL A 127 0.71 -4.86 28.68
C VAL A 127 1.23 -3.81 29.67
N ARG A 128 1.33 -2.54 29.26
CA ARG A 128 1.74 -1.44 30.15
C ARG A 128 0.80 -1.31 31.34
N ARG A 129 -0.52 -1.43 31.10
CA ARG A 129 -1.51 -1.38 32.17
C ARG A 129 -1.26 -2.54 33.11
N TRP A 130 -1.18 -3.78 32.61
CA TRP A 130 -0.98 -5.00 33.39
C TRP A 130 0.19 -4.93 34.40
N PHE A 131 1.32 -4.35 34.00
CA PHE A 131 2.49 -4.23 34.88
C PHE A 131 2.45 -3.01 35.83
N ASN A 132 1.60 -2.03 35.57
CA ASN A 132 1.50 -0.79 36.37
C ASN A 132 0.30 -0.79 37.33
N VAL A 133 -0.34 -1.95 37.55
CA VAL A 133 -1.48 -2.09 38.45
C VAL A 133 -0.98 -2.54 39.83
N GLU A 134 -1.17 -1.72 40.87
CA GLU A 134 -1.18 -2.24 42.25
C GLU A 134 -2.33 -3.26 42.39
N GLU A 135 -2.17 -4.30 43.22
CA GLU A 135 -3.04 -5.49 43.27
C GLU A 135 -4.56 -5.20 43.27
N ASP A 136 -5.01 -4.06 43.82
CA ASP A 136 -6.44 -3.67 43.85
C ASP A 136 -7.01 -3.12 42.53
N ALA A 137 -6.18 -2.69 41.58
CA ALA A 137 -6.66 -2.05 40.35
C ALA A 137 -6.91 -3.03 39.18
N GLN A 138 -6.60 -4.33 39.34
CA GLN A 138 -7.05 -5.37 38.39
C GLN A 138 -8.59 -5.46 38.38
N ARG A 139 -9.24 -5.19 39.52
CA ARG A 139 -10.71 -5.16 39.66
C ARG A 139 -11.37 -3.91 39.06
N LYS A 140 -10.59 -2.91 38.63
CA LYS A 140 -11.07 -1.63 38.04
C LYS A 140 -10.53 -1.42 36.63
N PHE A 141 -10.33 -2.50 35.86
CA PHE A 141 -10.00 -2.36 34.46
C PHE A 141 -11.12 -1.62 33.72
N SER A 142 -10.75 -0.62 32.92
CA SER A 142 -11.64 0.06 32.01
C SER A 142 -10.92 0.22 30.68
N LEU A 143 -11.50 -0.34 29.62
CA LEU A 143 -10.94 -0.24 28.26
C LEU A 143 -10.84 1.22 27.79
N ALA A 144 -11.78 2.07 28.22
CA ALA A 144 -11.75 3.51 27.96
C ALA A 144 -10.46 4.19 28.46
N ALA A 145 -9.80 3.66 29.49
CA ALA A 145 -8.55 4.23 30.02
C ALA A 145 -7.32 3.96 29.13
N ILE A 146 -7.40 2.98 28.24
CA ILE A 146 -6.33 2.61 27.29
C ILE A 146 -6.76 2.76 25.83
N GLN A 147 -7.93 3.36 25.61
CA GLN A 147 -8.44 3.71 24.29
C GLN A 147 -7.54 4.75 23.63
N ARG A 148 -7.31 4.58 22.34
CA ARG A 148 -6.65 5.54 21.47
C ARG A 148 -7.57 5.96 20.34
N ASP A 149 -7.34 7.16 19.82
CA ASP A 149 -8.03 7.65 18.63
C ASP A 149 -7.72 6.77 17.41
N ILE A 150 -8.68 6.68 16.50
CA ILE A 150 -8.56 5.99 15.22
C ILE A 150 -8.71 7.00 14.07
N LEU A 151 -7.96 6.77 13.00
CA LEU A 151 -8.05 7.59 11.80
C LEU A 151 -9.26 7.17 10.97
N PHE A 152 -10.14 8.10 10.61
CA PHE A 152 -11.26 7.83 9.71
C PHE A 152 -10.94 8.26 8.28
N VAL A 153 -11.34 7.44 7.31
CA VAL A 153 -11.15 7.69 5.88
C VAL A 153 -12.33 7.18 5.05
N PRO A 154 -12.65 7.82 3.90
CA PRO A 154 -13.67 7.31 2.99
C PRO A 154 -13.13 6.17 2.12
N PRO A 155 -14.00 5.25 1.64
CA PRO A 155 -13.60 4.11 0.81
C PRO A 155 -12.97 4.53 -0.52
N SER A 156 -13.42 5.65 -1.08
CA SER A 156 -12.97 6.19 -2.37
C SER A 156 -11.58 6.86 -2.33
N MET A 157 -11.00 7.06 -1.14
CA MET A 157 -9.67 7.68 -1.00
C MET A 157 -8.59 6.84 -1.73
N PRO A 158 -7.64 7.45 -2.46
CA PRO A 158 -6.49 6.73 -3.00
C PRO A 158 -5.62 6.13 -1.89
N VAL A 159 -5.10 4.90 -2.09
CA VAL A 159 -4.25 4.23 -1.10
C VAL A 159 -2.98 5.03 -0.80
N VAL A 160 -2.41 5.68 -1.81
CA VAL A 160 -1.21 6.53 -1.65
C VAL A 160 -1.48 7.69 -0.69
N ASP A 161 -2.66 8.31 -0.79
CA ASP A 161 -3.05 9.42 0.09
C ASP A 161 -3.28 8.93 1.53
N LEU A 162 -3.92 7.76 1.70
CA LEU A 162 -4.05 7.12 3.01
C LEU A 162 -2.66 6.83 3.61
N LEU A 163 -1.73 6.28 2.82
CA LEU A 163 -0.37 5.98 3.28
C LEU A 163 0.37 7.23 3.75
N LEU A 164 0.28 8.34 3.00
CA LEU A 164 0.86 9.62 3.40
C LEU A 164 0.23 10.13 4.71
N LYS A 165 -1.10 10.12 4.79
CA LYS A 165 -1.84 10.54 6.00
C LYS A 165 -1.44 9.70 7.22
N MET A 166 -1.36 8.38 7.07
CA MET A 166 -0.96 7.46 8.13
C MET A 166 0.49 7.69 8.57
N ARG A 167 1.40 8.03 7.66
CA ARG A 167 2.79 8.39 8.00
C ARG A 167 2.86 9.68 8.80
N ASP A 168 2.11 10.70 8.39
CA ASP A 168 2.09 12.02 9.04
C ASP A 168 1.50 11.94 10.46
N THR A 169 0.39 11.20 10.62
CA THR A 169 -0.26 11.02 11.92
C THR A 169 0.36 9.90 12.75
N ARG A 170 1.34 9.16 12.22
CA ARG A 170 1.90 7.93 12.82
C ARG A 170 0.82 6.91 13.18
N ALA A 171 -0.26 6.87 12.39
CA ALA A 171 -1.32 5.89 12.52
C ALA A 171 -0.95 4.61 11.76
N HIS A 172 -1.32 3.46 12.33
CA HIS A 172 -1.09 2.13 11.73
C HIS A 172 -2.39 1.36 11.51
N MET A 173 -3.52 2.04 11.72
CA MET A 173 -4.87 1.52 11.51
C MET A 173 -5.74 2.74 11.17
N ALA A 174 -6.63 2.55 10.21
CA ALA A 174 -7.68 3.50 9.89
C ALA A 174 -9.00 2.71 9.80
N LEU A 175 -10.10 3.36 10.15
CA LEU A 175 -11.42 2.82 9.93
C LEU A 175 -12.02 3.47 8.69
N VAL A 176 -12.55 2.63 7.82
CA VAL A 176 -13.25 3.07 6.61
C VAL A 176 -14.69 3.35 7.00
N ILE A 177 -15.13 4.59 6.80
CA ILE A 177 -16.50 5.05 7.09
C ILE A 177 -17.09 5.57 5.80
N ASP A 178 -18.34 5.20 5.55
CA ASP A 178 -19.10 5.76 4.44
C ASP A 178 -19.95 6.96 4.89
N GLU A 179 -20.76 7.49 3.99
CA GLU A 179 -21.53 8.71 4.18
C GLU A 179 -22.68 8.54 5.19
N TYR A 180 -22.92 7.31 5.64
CA TYR A 180 -24.00 6.91 6.53
C TYR A 180 -23.50 6.46 7.91
N GLY A 181 -22.18 6.29 8.08
CA GLY A 181 -21.55 5.85 9.33
C GLY A 181 -20.95 4.45 9.19
#